data_AF-A0A6N7H6F4-F1
#
_entry.id   AF-A0A6N7H6F4-F1
#
_cell.length_a   1.000
_cell.length_b   1.000
_cell.length_c   1.000
_cell.angle_alpha   90.00
_cell.angle_beta   90.00
_cell.angle_gamma   90.00
#
_symmetry.space_group_name_H-M   'P 1'
#
loop_
_entity.id
_entity.type
_entity.pdbx_description
1 polymer ?
#
loop_
_entity_poly.entity_id
_entity_poly.type
_entity_poly.pdbx_seq_one_letter_code
_entity_poly.pdbx_strand_id
1 'polypeptide(L)'
;MKRHLAVACGVAVTALFLVAPQSQAADDVTHHEFQVNCSVTHRLPDDPIVFPNLPGASHEHSFTGNTTTNAHTTLESLQGAGLGATSCLAPDDLSAYWFPTMFNGDTPVIPSGRQVIYYKSGVIDYPSVRPFPPGLRYVAGSPVATLDEFRTAPGHIEGWECGNSFFNWDFPTHCDVGSQMNIRYQAPSCWDGVHLDSADHKSHLAYPVDGYCPASHPNPVPMLEFKIAFPVDGDTSQVRLASGRGYSWHYDFFNAWDEPTLAALVSHCINGGLQCDPRGYDQYKPDRGAALGTNYRLPGRP
;
A
#
# COMPACT_ATOMS: atom_id res chain seq x y z
N MET A 1 -67.22 63.30 24.69
CA MET A 1 -66.39 63.01 25.89
C MET A 1 -65.63 61.72 25.66
N LYS A 2 -64.31 61.75 25.90
CA LYS A 2 -63.30 60.74 25.57
C LYS A 2 -63.58 59.37 26.20
N ARG A 3 -63.42 58.28 25.42
CA ARG A 3 -62.94 56.99 25.92
C ARG A 3 -62.01 56.36 24.88
N HIS A 4 -60.74 56.28 25.26
CA HIS A 4 -59.64 55.70 24.50
C HIS A 4 -59.72 54.18 24.58
N LEU A 5 -59.72 53.50 23.43
CA LEU A 5 -59.42 52.07 23.32
C LEU A 5 -57.97 51.93 22.81
N ALA A 6 -57.09 51.39 23.64
CA ALA A 6 -55.73 51.04 23.23
C ALA A 6 -55.77 49.72 22.46
N VAL A 7 -55.33 49.73 21.21
CA VAL A 7 -55.08 48.52 20.42
C VAL A 7 -53.60 48.19 20.57
N ALA A 8 -53.30 47.04 21.19
CA ALA A 8 -51.96 46.51 21.26
C ALA A 8 -51.63 45.81 19.93
N CYS A 9 -50.77 46.45 19.12
CA CYS A 9 -50.23 45.84 17.91
C CYS A 9 -49.00 45.01 18.30
N GLY A 10 -49.16 43.69 18.41
CA GLY A 10 -48.03 42.77 18.57
C GLY A 10 -47.23 42.67 17.28
N VAL A 11 -46.02 43.21 17.27
CA VAL A 11 -45.06 43.01 16.18
C VAL A 11 -44.36 41.67 16.43
N ALA A 12 -44.69 40.66 15.63
CA ALA A 12 -43.94 39.42 15.58
C ALA A 12 -42.59 39.68 14.92
N VAL A 13 -41.51 39.68 15.71
CA VAL A 13 -40.14 39.75 15.19
C VAL A 13 -39.73 38.34 14.78
N THR A 14 -39.80 38.05 13.48
CA THR A 14 -39.22 36.84 12.90
C THR A 14 -37.71 37.02 12.87
N ALA A 15 -37.00 36.41 13.82
CA ALA A 15 -35.54 36.34 13.80
C ALA A 15 -35.11 35.45 12.62
N LEU A 16 -34.65 36.04 11.52
CA LEU A 16 -33.91 35.32 10.50
C LEU A 16 -32.54 34.94 11.09
N PHE A 17 -32.39 33.68 11.47
CA PHE A 17 -31.08 33.10 11.75
C PHE A 17 -30.34 32.97 10.41
N LEU A 18 -29.40 33.88 10.16
CA LEU A 18 -28.37 33.69 9.14
C LEU A 18 -27.51 32.50 9.58
N VAL A 19 -27.75 31.33 8.96
CA VAL A 19 -26.84 30.20 9.07
C VAL A 19 -25.58 30.59 8.30
N ALA A 20 -24.53 30.99 9.01
CA ALA A 20 -23.21 31.11 8.41
C ALA A 20 -22.82 29.73 7.84
N PRO A 21 -22.23 29.65 6.64
CA PRO A 21 -21.72 28.37 6.15
C PRO A 21 -20.72 27.88 7.19
N GLN A 22 -20.95 26.68 7.74
CA GLN A 22 -19.94 26.01 8.53
C GLN A 22 -18.73 25.87 7.62
N SER A 23 -17.66 26.60 7.92
CA SER A 23 -16.36 26.31 7.35
C SER A 23 -16.09 24.82 7.63
N GLN A 24 -15.91 24.02 6.58
CA GLN A 24 -15.38 22.66 6.67
C GLN A 24 -13.93 22.75 7.20
N ALA A 25 -13.83 23.00 8.50
CA ALA A 25 -12.59 22.81 9.22
C ALA A 25 -12.43 21.29 9.41
N ALA A 26 -11.31 20.76 8.91
CA ALA A 26 -10.80 19.39 9.06
C ALA A 26 -11.09 18.36 7.94
N ASP A 27 -10.97 18.73 6.66
CA ASP A 27 -10.74 17.71 5.60
C ASP A 27 -9.26 17.30 5.48
N ASP A 28 -8.37 17.96 6.21
CA ASP A 28 -6.92 17.72 6.18
C ASP A 28 -6.61 16.33 6.76
N VAL A 29 -6.26 15.39 5.89
CA VAL A 29 -5.70 14.09 6.27
C VAL A 29 -4.21 14.10 5.97
N THR A 30 -3.43 13.53 6.89
CA THR A 30 -1.98 13.41 6.72
C THR A 30 -1.59 12.45 5.59
N HIS A 31 -2.52 11.57 5.18
CA HIS A 31 -2.31 10.50 4.21
C HIS A 31 -3.55 10.35 3.32
N HIS A 32 -3.32 10.10 2.03
CA HIS A 32 -4.34 9.82 1.02
C HIS A 32 -4.08 8.40 0.50
N GLU A 33 -4.81 7.43 1.02
CA GLU A 33 -4.42 6.03 0.90
C GLU A 33 -5.57 5.04 1.10
N PHE A 34 -5.36 3.81 0.65
CA PHE A 34 -6.10 2.63 1.11
C PHE A 34 -5.15 1.49 1.44
N GLN A 35 -5.61 0.58 2.30
CA GLN A 35 -4.85 -0.59 2.72
C GLN A 35 -5.22 -1.81 1.89
N VAL A 36 -4.22 -2.66 1.64
CA VAL A 36 -4.39 -4.01 1.09
C VAL A 36 -3.80 -4.97 2.11
N ASN A 37 -4.65 -5.84 2.66
CA ASN A 37 -4.27 -6.70 3.78
C ASN A 37 -4.25 -8.16 3.34
N CYS A 38 -3.06 -8.73 3.23
CA CYS A 38 -2.84 -10.07 2.67
C CYS A 38 -1.90 -10.88 3.57
N SER A 39 -2.12 -12.20 3.66
CA SER A 39 -1.26 -13.11 4.44
C SER A 39 -0.23 -13.77 3.53
N VAL A 40 0.93 -14.15 4.06
CA VAL A 40 1.86 -15.00 3.31
C VAL A 40 1.19 -16.35 2.99
N THR A 41 1.23 -16.76 1.74
CA THR A 41 0.61 -18.00 1.25
C THR A 41 1.58 -19.15 1.15
N HIS A 42 2.77 -18.89 0.60
CA HIS A 42 3.80 -19.89 0.35
C HIS A 42 5.17 -19.22 0.19
N ARG A 43 6.21 -20.05 0.08
CA ARG A 43 7.58 -19.62 -0.21
C ARG A 43 8.15 -20.44 -1.34
N LEU A 44 8.85 -19.78 -2.27
CA LEU A 44 9.53 -20.43 -3.38
C LEU A 44 10.83 -19.67 -3.72
N PRO A 45 11.89 -20.35 -4.18
CA PRO A 45 13.08 -19.74 -4.80
C PRO A 45 12.82 -19.24 -6.23
N ASP A 46 11.67 -18.59 -6.43
CA ASP A 46 11.18 -18.16 -7.74
C ASP A 46 11.08 -16.64 -7.79
N ASP A 47 11.24 -16.08 -8.99
CA ASP A 47 10.95 -14.67 -9.28
C ASP A 47 10.45 -14.55 -10.73
N PRO A 48 9.13 -14.41 -10.96
CA PRO A 48 8.59 -14.34 -12.32
C PRO A 48 8.85 -13.01 -13.03
N ILE A 49 9.36 -11.99 -12.35
CA ILE A 49 9.77 -10.72 -12.98
C ILE A 49 11.22 -10.84 -13.45
N VAL A 50 12.12 -11.21 -12.54
CA VAL A 50 13.58 -11.22 -12.77
C VAL A 50 14.04 -12.49 -13.50
N PHE A 51 13.44 -13.63 -13.18
CA PHE A 51 13.80 -14.94 -13.75
C PHE A 51 12.57 -15.68 -14.31
N PRO A 52 11.85 -15.09 -15.28
CA PRO A 52 10.64 -15.67 -15.83
C PRO A 52 10.91 -17.06 -16.44
N ASN A 53 10.07 -18.03 -16.09
CA ASN A 53 10.14 -19.43 -16.50
C ASN A 53 11.39 -20.21 -16.04
N LEU A 54 12.08 -19.73 -15.00
CA LEU A 54 13.23 -20.41 -14.40
C LEU A 54 12.95 -20.74 -12.92
N PRO A 55 12.21 -21.82 -12.62
CA PRO A 55 11.97 -22.25 -11.24
C PRO A 55 13.27 -22.48 -10.48
N GLY A 56 13.37 -21.96 -9.26
CA GLY A 56 14.54 -22.11 -8.41
C GLY A 56 15.75 -21.24 -8.77
N ALA A 57 15.62 -20.32 -9.73
CA ALA A 57 16.71 -19.45 -10.14
C ALA A 57 16.95 -18.25 -9.20
N SER A 58 16.00 -17.94 -8.32
CA SER A 58 16.09 -16.82 -7.37
C SER A 58 16.49 -17.28 -5.96
N HIS A 59 16.81 -16.33 -5.08
CA HIS A 59 16.71 -16.57 -3.65
C HIS A 59 15.23 -16.78 -3.25
N GLU A 60 15.01 -17.31 -2.04
CA GLU A 60 13.66 -17.60 -1.58
C GLU A 60 12.85 -16.35 -1.27
N HIS A 61 11.64 -16.29 -1.80
CA HIS A 61 10.66 -15.25 -1.55
C HIS A 61 9.47 -15.79 -0.76
N SER A 62 8.92 -14.93 0.11
CA SER A 62 7.60 -15.10 0.71
C SER A 62 6.57 -14.41 -0.17
N PHE A 63 5.62 -15.19 -0.68
CA PHE A 63 4.56 -14.70 -1.57
C PHE A 63 3.29 -14.39 -0.79
N THR A 64 2.62 -13.30 -1.15
CA THR A 64 1.29 -12.89 -0.67
C THR A 64 0.44 -12.35 -1.83
N GLY A 65 -0.85 -12.14 -1.58
CA GLY A 65 -1.83 -11.91 -2.64
C GLY A 65 -2.20 -13.20 -3.35
N ASN A 66 -2.05 -13.23 -4.67
CA ASN A 66 -2.44 -14.35 -5.51
C ASN A 66 -1.76 -15.67 -5.08
N THR A 67 -2.58 -16.68 -4.78
CA THR A 67 -2.13 -17.93 -4.19
C THR A 67 -1.40 -18.84 -5.19
N THR A 68 -1.44 -18.51 -6.48
CA THR A 68 -0.86 -19.31 -7.58
C THR A 68 0.49 -18.83 -8.08
N THR A 69 1.02 -17.72 -7.53
CA THR A 69 2.28 -17.11 -7.96
C THR A 69 3.44 -18.11 -7.94
N ASN A 70 4.24 -18.16 -9.00
CA ASN A 70 5.46 -18.98 -9.14
C ASN A 70 6.30 -18.48 -10.34
N ALA A 71 7.41 -19.14 -10.68
CA ALA A 71 8.28 -18.72 -11.79
C ALA A 71 7.60 -18.63 -13.18
N HIS A 72 6.45 -19.28 -13.40
CA HIS A 72 5.69 -19.23 -14.65
C HIS A 72 4.58 -18.16 -14.66
N THR A 73 4.50 -17.33 -13.62
CA THR A 73 3.44 -16.34 -13.50
C THR A 73 3.42 -15.33 -14.65
N THR A 74 2.27 -15.22 -15.28
CA THR A 74 1.88 -14.15 -16.22
C THR A 74 0.61 -13.46 -15.74
N LEU A 75 0.25 -12.31 -16.33
CA LEU A 75 -1.01 -11.63 -16.04
C LEU A 75 -2.21 -12.57 -16.26
N GLU A 76 -2.20 -13.34 -17.36
CA GLU A 76 -3.25 -14.30 -17.69
C GLU A 76 -3.35 -15.42 -16.67
N SER A 77 -2.22 -15.89 -16.12
CA SER A 77 -2.22 -16.89 -15.05
C SER A 77 -2.83 -16.35 -13.75
N LEU A 78 -2.51 -15.10 -13.39
CA LEU A 78 -3.02 -14.46 -12.18
C LEU A 78 -4.53 -14.23 -12.28
N GLN A 79 -4.98 -13.65 -13.40
CA GLN A 79 -6.40 -13.43 -13.68
C GLN A 79 -7.17 -14.76 -13.85
N GLY A 80 -6.54 -15.73 -14.51
CA GLY A 80 -7.11 -17.06 -14.77
C GLY A 80 -7.26 -17.93 -13.51
N ALA A 81 -6.54 -17.62 -12.43
CA ALA A 81 -6.74 -18.27 -11.13
C ALA A 81 -8.16 -18.04 -10.57
N GLY A 82 -8.79 -16.94 -10.98
CA GLY A 82 -10.19 -16.63 -10.69
C GLY A 82 -10.42 -15.92 -9.35
N LEU A 83 -11.64 -15.41 -9.20
CA LEU A 83 -12.08 -14.65 -8.03
C LEU A 83 -11.77 -15.38 -6.72
N GLY A 84 -11.14 -14.66 -5.78
CA GLY A 84 -10.81 -15.21 -4.47
C GLY A 84 -9.58 -16.13 -4.44
N ALA A 85 -8.87 -16.31 -5.56
CA ALA A 85 -7.55 -16.95 -5.58
C ALA A 85 -6.45 -16.04 -5.02
N THR A 86 -6.71 -15.47 -3.84
CA THR A 86 -5.86 -14.49 -3.17
C THR A 86 -5.97 -14.65 -1.66
N SER A 87 -4.91 -14.29 -0.95
CA SER A 87 -4.90 -14.19 0.52
C SER A 87 -5.39 -12.83 1.03
N CYS A 88 -5.58 -11.86 0.14
CA CYS A 88 -6.05 -10.52 0.46
C CYS A 88 -7.52 -10.52 0.93
N LEU A 89 -7.93 -9.47 1.63
CA LEU A 89 -9.34 -9.31 2.02
C LEU A 89 -10.27 -9.05 0.83
N ALA A 90 -9.81 -8.26 -0.15
CA ALA A 90 -10.55 -8.04 -1.39
C ALA A 90 -10.35 -9.22 -2.34
N PRO A 91 -11.39 -10.02 -2.66
CA PRO A 91 -11.25 -11.19 -3.52
C PRO A 91 -10.97 -10.83 -4.99
N ASP A 92 -11.24 -9.58 -5.37
CA ASP A 92 -10.96 -9.01 -6.68
C ASP A 92 -9.48 -8.55 -6.83
N ASP A 93 -8.66 -8.61 -5.77
CA ASP A 93 -7.20 -8.41 -5.86
C ASP A 93 -6.49 -9.72 -6.20
N LEU A 94 -6.25 -9.94 -7.50
CA LEU A 94 -5.48 -11.08 -7.99
C LEU A 94 -4.01 -10.75 -8.21
N SER A 95 -3.52 -9.62 -7.71
CA SER A 95 -2.12 -9.21 -7.84
C SER A 95 -1.20 -10.10 -7.00
N ALA A 96 0.05 -10.20 -7.44
CA ALA A 96 1.10 -10.88 -6.71
C ALA A 96 2.02 -9.86 -6.04
N TYR A 97 2.36 -10.16 -4.78
CA TYR A 97 3.26 -9.36 -3.96
C TYR A 97 4.26 -10.31 -3.30
N TRP A 98 5.55 -10.03 -3.39
CA TRP A 98 6.54 -10.86 -2.71
C TRP A 98 7.75 -10.08 -2.24
N PHE A 99 8.45 -10.64 -1.26
CA PHE A 99 9.64 -10.08 -0.63
C PHE A 99 10.53 -11.23 -0.15
N PRO A 100 11.84 -11.00 0.06
CA PRO A 100 12.76 -12.03 0.52
C PRO A 100 12.27 -12.69 1.82
N THR A 101 12.28 -14.02 1.86
CA THR A 101 11.95 -14.72 3.10
C THR A 101 12.98 -14.37 4.18
N MET A 102 12.50 -13.97 5.36
CA MET A 102 13.34 -13.80 6.54
C MET A 102 13.62 -15.16 7.19
N PHE A 103 14.84 -15.33 7.69
CA PHE A 103 15.25 -16.47 8.49
C PHE A 103 15.87 -15.99 9.81
N ASN A 104 15.73 -16.79 10.87
CA ASN A 104 16.57 -16.74 12.05
C ASN A 104 17.42 -18.02 12.08
N GLY A 105 18.70 -17.90 11.73
CA GLY A 105 19.54 -19.05 11.38
C GLY A 105 19.04 -19.75 10.12
N ASP A 106 18.61 -21.01 10.26
CA ASP A 106 18.01 -21.82 9.18
C ASP A 106 16.49 -21.92 9.28
N THR A 107 15.88 -21.33 10.30
CA THR A 107 14.42 -21.38 10.51
C THR A 107 13.76 -20.20 9.80
N PRO A 108 12.82 -20.43 8.87
CA PRO A 108 12.09 -19.34 8.23
C PRO A 108 11.18 -18.62 9.23
N VAL A 109 11.22 -17.29 9.21
CA VAL A 109 10.36 -16.40 10.00
C VAL A 109 9.24 -15.90 9.09
N ILE A 110 8.04 -16.46 9.27
CA ILE A 110 6.89 -16.13 8.45
C ILE A 110 6.06 -15.05 9.15
N PRO A 111 5.80 -13.89 8.50
CA PRO A 111 4.87 -12.90 9.01
C PRO A 111 3.53 -13.53 9.41
N SER A 112 3.09 -13.26 10.65
CA SER A 112 1.86 -13.83 11.19
C SER A 112 0.65 -12.98 10.77
N GLY A 113 -0.40 -13.63 10.28
CA GLY A 113 -1.63 -12.94 9.87
C GLY A 113 -1.45 -12.08 8.62
N ARG A 114 -2.40 -11.16 8.41
CA ARG A 114 -2.38 -10.27 7.25
C ARG A 114 -1.43 -9.10 7.48
N GLN A 115 -0.49 -8.95 6.57
CA GLN A 115 0.42 -7.80 6.49
C GLN A 115 -0.29 -6.66 5.78
N VAL A 116 0.21 -5.43 5.95
CA VAL A 116 -0.41 -4.25 5.35
C VAL A 116 0.46 -3.75 4.21
N ILE A 117 -0.15 -3.64 3.03
CA ILE A 117 0.43 -2.99 1.86
C ILE A 117 -0.40 -1.73 1.63
N TYR A 118 0.20 -0.57 1.81
CA TYR A 118 -0.50 0.69 1.57
C TYR A 118 -0.39 1.09 0.11
N TYR A 119 -1.50 1.51 -0.47
CA TYR A 119 -1.55 2.24 -1.72
C TYR A 119 -1.76 3.71 -1.39
N LYS A 120 -0.69 4.50 -1.46
CA LYS A 120 -0.73 5.93 -1.10
C LYS A 120 -0.63 6.81 -2.34
N SER A 121 -0.99 8.09 -2.21
CA SER A 121 -0.82 9.07 -3.30
C SER A 121 0.61 9.17 -3.82
N GLY A 122 1.60 9.27 -2.93
CA GLY A 122 3.01 9.41 -3.29
C GLY A 122 3.37 10.69 -4.04
N VAL A 123 2.42 11.62 -4.22
CA VAL A 123 2.60 12.93 -4.85
C VAL A 123 1.72 13.94 -4.15
N ILE A 124 2.06 15.23 -4.26
CA ILE A 124 1.26 16.32 -3.69
C ILE A 124 -0.09 16.43 -4.40
N ASP A 125 -0.12 16.31 -5.72
CA ASP A 125 -1.35 16.34 -6.53
C ASP A 125 -2.06 14.98 -6.50
N TYR A 126 -2.49 14.55 -5.31
CA TYR A 126 -3.17 13.27 -5.08
C TYR A 126 -4.46 13.07 -5.92
N PRO A 127 -5.24 14.10 -6.33
CA PRO A 127 -6.38 13.91 -7.23
C PRO A 127 -5.99 13.44 -8.64
N SER A 128 -4.73 13.63 -9.04
CA SER A 128 -4.23 13.21 -10.36
C SER A 128 -3.81 11.73 -10.44
N VAL A 129 -3.69 11.05 -9.29
CA VAL A 129 -3.26 9.65 -9.19
C VAL A 129 -4.23 8.74 -9.92
N ARG A 130 -3.70 7.88 -10.80
CA ARG A 130 -4.47 6.93 -11.62
C ARG A 130 -4.22 5.49 -11.19
N PRO A 131 -5.20 4.58 -11.32
CA PRO A 131 -4.98 3.15 -11.10
C PRO A 131 -3.81 2.60 -11.91
N PHE A 132 -3.09 1.63 -11.35
CA PHE A 132 -2.09 0.89 -12.11
C PHE A 132 -2.74 0.19 -13.32
N PRO A 133 -2.11 0.23 -14.51
CA PRO A 133 -2.58 -0.55 -15.65
C PRO A 133 -2.37 -2.06 -15.38
N PRO A 134 -3.25 -2.94 -15.89
CA PRO A 134 -3.08 -4.39 -15.77
C PRO A 134 -1.70 -4.83 -16.24
N GLY A 135 -1.06 -5.66 -15.43
CA GLY A 135 0.24 -6.24 -15.71
C GLY A 135 1.44 -5.31 -15.51
N LEU A 136 1.25 -4.09 -15.00
CA LEU A 136 2.37 -3.31 -14.45
C LEU A 136 3.09 -4.14 -13.40
N ARG A 137 4.41 -4.23 -13.51
CA ARG A 137 5.24 -5.00 -12.60
C ARG A 137 6.62 -4.38 -12.43
N TYR A 138 7.14 -4.44 -11.22
CA TYR A 138 8.42 -3.83 -10.88
C TYR A 138 9.00 -4.38 -9.59
N VAL A 139 10.28 -4.07 -9.35
CA VAL A 139 11.01 -4.38 -8.12
C VAL A 139 11.37 -3.08 -7.39
N ALA A 140 10.97 -2.92 -6.13
CA ALA A 140 11.41 -1.82 -5.27
C ALA A 140 12.54 -2.27 -4.33
N GLY A 141 13.57 -1.43 -4.11
CA GLY A 141 14.76 -1.84 -3.35
C GLY A 141 15.77 -2.64 -4.19
N SER A 142 16.69 -3.37 -3.56
CA SER A 142 17.66 -4.21 -4.31
C SER A 142 18.23 -5.35 -3.46
N PRO A 143 18.36 -6.58 -3.99
CA PRO A 143 19.03 -7.69 -3.31
C PRO A 143 20.54 -7.49 -3.14
N VAL A 144 21.16 -6.61 -3.93
CA VAL A 144 22.61 -6.37 -3.94
C VAL A 144 22.97 -4.99 -3.41
N ALA A 145 22.02 -4.28 -2.80
CA ALA A 145 22.29 -2.99 -2.18
C ALA A 145 23.38 -3.13 -1.11
N THR A 146 24.21 -2.10 -1.00
CA THR A 146 25.05 -1.85 0.16
C THR A 146 24.22 -1.21 1.28
N LEU A 147 24.76 -1.21 2.50
CA LEU A 147 24.13 -0.53 3.63
C LEU A 147 23.87 0.96 3.34
N ASP A 148 24.82 1.65 2.71
CA ASP A 148 24.69 3.08 2.41
C ASP A 148 23.63 3.34 1.33
N GLU A 149 23.57 2.51 0.28
CA GLU A 149 22.52 2.59 -0.73
C GLU A 149 21.13 2.34 -0.12
N PHE A 150 20.97 1.35 0.75
CA PHE A 150 19.71 1.09 1.42
C PHE A 150 19.29 2.26 2.34
N ARG A 151 20.24 2.77 3.14
CA ARG A 151 20.02 3.90 4.04
C ARG A 151 19.65 5.19 3.32
N THR A 152 20.15 5.41 2.10
CA THR A 152 19.93 6.65 1.35
C THR A 152 18.92 6.50 0.21
N ALA A 153 18.37 5.29 0.01
CA ALA A 153 17.41 5.02 -1.05
C ALA A 153 16.16 5.89 -0.89
N PRO A 154 15.59 6.47 -1.95
CA PRO A 154 14.39 7.31 -1.85
C PRO A 154 13.15 6.59 -1.28
N GLY A 155 13.14 5.26 -1.29
CA GLY A 155 12.07 4.45 -0.70
C GLY A 155 12.23 4.13 0.79
N HIS A 156 13.35 4.51 1.43
CA HIS A 156 13.55 4.26 2.85
C HIS A 156 12.64 5.17 3.70
N ILE A 157 12.21 4.68 4.85
CA ILE A 157 11.45 5.48 5.82
C ILE A 157 12.20 5.52 7.15
N GLU A 158 12.10 4.45 7.94
CA GLU A 158 12.70 4.39 9.29
C GLU A 158 13.65 3.19 9.44
N GLY A 159 14.01 2.54 8.32
CA GLY A 159 14.80 1.31 8.32
C GLY A 159 14.04 0.14 8.97
N TRP A 160 14.79 -0.74 9.64
CA TRP A 160 14.27 -1.82 10.46
C TRP A 160 13.89 -1.31 11.85
N GLU A 161 12.70 -1.71 12.29
CA GLU A 161 12.14 -1.35 13.58
C GLU A 161 11.99 -2.61 14.43
N CYS A 162 12.39 -2.54 15.70
CA CYS A 162 12.04 -3.56 16.68
C CYS A 162 11.71 -2.91 18.02
N GLY A 163 10.46 -3.03 18.46
CA GLY A 163 10.00 -2.42 19.71
C GLY A 163 10.24 -0.90 19.68
N ASN A 164 11.09 -0.41 20.58
CA ASN A 164 11.48 1.01 20.62
C ASN A 164 12.80 1.31 19.88
N SER A 165 13.37 0.33 19.16
CA SER A 165 14.54 0.50 18.30
C SER A 165 14.09 0.80 16.88
N PHE A 166 14.51 1.94 16.33
CA PHE A 166 14.13 2.43 15.00
C PHE A 166 15.34 3.12 14.33
N PHE A 167 15.26 3.46 13.04
CA PHE A 167 16.38 3.93 12.22
C PHE A 167 17.54 2.93 12.11
N ASN A 168 17.25 1.63 12.11
CA ASN A 168 18.27 0.58 11.90
C ASN A 168 18.41 0.26 10.41
N TRP A 169 19.58 0.51 9.82
CA TRP A 169 19.83 0.25 8.39
C TRP A 169 20.32 -1.17 8.08
N ASP A 170 20.41 -2.00 9.12
CA ASP A 170 20.60 -3.45 9.08
C ASP A 170 19.87 -4.03 10.30
N PHE A 171 19.80 -5.35 10.41
CA PHE A 171 19.13 -5.99 11.54
C PHE A 171 19.82 -5.63 12.87
N PRO A 172 19.09 -5.09 13.87
CA PRO A 172 19.62 -5.01 15.22
C PRO A 172 19.90 -6.42 15.73
N THR A 173 20.93 -6.59 16.56
CA THR A 173 21.31 -7.90 17.13
C THR A 173 20.43 -8.34 18.30
N HIS A 174 19.59 -7.44 18.79
CA HIS A 174 18.61 -7.73 19.83
C HIS A 174 17.30 -7.04 19.49
N CYS A 175 16.21 -7.72 19.82
CA CYS A 175 14.87 -7.22 19.64
C CYS A 175 14.07 -7.44 20.93
N ASP A 176 13.33 -6.43 21.40
CA ASP A 176 12.61 -6.51 22.68
C ASP A 176 11.66 -7.71 22.69
N VAL A 177 11.75 -8.57 23.72
CA VAL A 177 10.91 -9.77 23.83
C VAL A 177 9.42 -9.39 23.87
N GLY A 178 8.62 -10.04 23.05
CA GLY A 178 7.20 -9.75 22.82
C GLY A 178 6.93 -8.70 21.74
N SER A 179 7.97 -8.14 21.12
CA SER A 179 7.85 -7.24 19.97
C SER A 179 7.99 -8.00 18.64
N GLN A 180 8.04 -7.27 17.53
CA GLN A 180 8.23 -7.81 16.19
C GLN A 180 9.31 -6.98 15.47
N MET A 181 10.05 -7.62 14.58
CA MET A 181 10.90 -6.92 13.62
C MET A 181 10.02 -6.42 12.47
N ASN A 182 10.04 -5.13 12.19
CA ASN A 182 9.21 -4.50 11.18
C ASN A 182 10.07 -3.78 10.14
N ILE A 183 9.52 -3.65 8.94
CA ILE A 183 10.07 -2.79 7.90
C ILE A 183 8.96 -2.08 7.14
N ARG A 184 9.23 -0.82 6.80
CA ARG A 184 8.44 -0.02 5.87
C ARG A 184 9.33 0.42 4.72
N TYR A 185 8.90 0.15 3.49
CA TYR A 185 9.66 0.53 2.31
C TYR A 185 8.71 0.95 1.18
N GLN A 186 9.05 2.04 0.50
CA GLN A 186 8.20 2.68 -0.50
C GLN A 186 8.73 2.48 -1.91
N ALA A 187 7.81 2.24 -2.85
CA ALA A 187 8.07 2.19 -4.28
C ALA A 187 8.07 3.59 -4.90
N PRO A 188 8.59 3.74 -6.13
CA PRO A 188 8.23 4.83 -7.03
C PRO A 188 6.71 5.04 -7.18
N SER A 189 6.28 6.27 -7.51
CA SER A 189 4.87 6.65 -7.74
C SER A 189 4.62 7.35 -9.07
N CYS A 190 5.61 7.41 -9.95
CA CYS A 190 5.52 8.10 -11.23
C CYS A 190 5.86 7.14 -12.38
N TRP A 191 4.92 6.93 -13.29
CA TRP A 191 5.01 6.01 -14.42
C TRP A 191 5.28 6.74 -15.74
N ASP A 192 6.11 6.15 -16.61
CA ASP A 192 6.44 6.70 -17.93
C ASP A 192 5.25 6.77 -18.90
N GLY A 193 4.17 6.03 -18.62
CA GLY A 193 2.96 6.00 -19.43
C GLY A 193 3.01 5.02 -20.60
N VAL A 194 4.09 4.26 -20.73
CA VAL A 194 4.38 3.43 -21.89
C VAL A 194 4.65 1.98 -21.49
N HIS A 195 5.55 1.75 -20.53
CA HIS A 195 6.08 0.42 -20.27
C HIS A 195 5.48 -0.20 -19.01
N LEU A 196 4.90 -1.39 -19.13
CA LEU A 196 4.42 -2.16 -17.97
C LEU A 196 5.56 -2.84 -17.19
N ASP A 197 6.73 -2.92 -17.80
CA ASP A 197 7.98 -3.45 -17.24
C ASP A 197 9.15 -2.89 -18.05
N SER A 198 10.34 -2.81 -17.46
CA SER A 198 11.58 -2.37 -18.12
C SER A 198 12.65 -3.46 -18.02
N ALA A 199 13.72 -3.37 -18.81
CA ALA A 199 14.78 -4.40 -18.81
C ALA A 199 15.47 -4.58 -17.45
N ASP A 200 15.43 -3.55 -16.60
CA ASP A 200 15.93 -3.56 -15.22
C ASP A 200 14.82 -3.67 -14.17
N HIS A 201 13.57 -3.85 -14.61
CA HIS A 201 12.35 -3.96 -13.80
C HIS A 201 12.08 -2.77 -12.86
N LYS A 202 12.68 -1.61 -13.18
CA LYS A 202 12.69 -0.42 -12.31
C LYS A 202 12.49 0.89 -13.10
N SER A 203 13.25 1.10 -14.17
CA SER A 203 13.38 2.39 -14.85
C SER A 203 12.14 2.91 -15.58
N HIS A 204 11.08 2.11 -15.73
CA HIS A 204 9.77 2.58 -16.21
C HIS A 204 8.98 3.33 -15.13
N LEU A 205 9.48 3.34 -13.89
CA LEU A 205 8.96 4.10 -12.77
C LEU A 205 10.04 5.01 -12.17
N ALA A 206 9.61 6.15 -11.62
CA ALA A 206 10.47 7.09 -10.92
C ALA A 206 9.88 7.52 -9.57
N TYR A 207 10.76 7.82 -8.63
CA TYR A 207 10.37 8.53 -7.42
C TYR A 207 10.05 10.00 -7.76
N PRO A 208 9.05 10.60 -7.09
CA PRO A 208 8.73 12.01 -7.28
C PRO A 208 9.90 12.90 -6.85
N VAL A 209 10.05 14.05 -7.50
CA VAL A 209 11.02 15.09 -7.13
C VAL A 209 10.23 16.28 -6.61
N ASP A 210 10.54 16.72 -5.39
CA ASP A 210 9.80 17.78 -4.69
C ASP A 210 8.27 17.54 -4.64
N GLY A 211 7.87 16.26 -4.57
CA GLY A 211 6.47 15.85 -4.51
C GLY A 211 5.73 15.78 -5.85
N TYR A 212 6.44 15.99 -6.97
CA TYR A 212 5.87 15.94 -8.32
C TYR A 212 6.55 14.89 -9.19
N CYS A 213 5.78 14.35 -10.13
CA CYS A 213 6.33 13.44 -11.11
C CYS A 213 7.24 14.17 -12.12
N PRO A 214 8.44 13.63 -12.42
CA PRO A 214 9.33 14.22 -13.40
C PRO A 214 8.73 14.11 -14.81
N ALA A 215 9.18 14.97 -15.73
CA ALA A 215 8.68 14.99 -17.10
C ALA A 215 8.91 13.66 -17.87
N SER A 216 9.91 12.87 -17.46
CA SER A 216 10.14 11.52 -18.01
C SER A 216 9.11 10.49 -17.55
N HIS A 217 8.42 10.74 -16.43
CA HIS A 217 7.45 9.83 -15.83
C HIS A 217 6.16 10.57 -15.44
N PRO A 218 5.43 11.17 -16.40
CA PRO A 218 4.42 12.18 -16.11
C PRO A 218 3.10 11.63 -15.56
N ASN A 219 2.98 10.32 -15.31
CA ASN A 219 1.73 9.68 -14.91
C ASN A 219 1.79 9.26 -13.43
N PRO A 220 1.14 10.00 -12.51
CA PRO A 220 1.08 9.61 -11.11
C PRO A 220 0.24 8.33 -10.95
N VAL A 221 0.80 7.37 -10.24
CA VAL A 221 0.21 6.08 -9.88
C VAL A 221 0.40 5.84 -8.38
N PRO A 222 -0.36 4.92 -7.74
CA PRO A 222 -0.20 4.70 -6.31
C PRO A 222 1.24 4.36 -5.93
N MET A 223 1.70 4.91 -4.82
CA MET A 223 2.92 4.49 -4.17
C MET A 223 2.60 3.28 -3.30
N LEU A 224 3.17 2.12 -3.63
CA LEU A 224 3.13 0.99 -2.71
C LEU A 224 4.09 1.23 -1.54
N GLU A 225 3.61 1.03 -0.32
CA GLU A 225 4.45 0.90 0.86
C GLU A 225 4.19 -0.45 1.52
N PHE A 226 5.18 -1.33 1.50
CA PHE A 226 5.09 -2.60 2.22
C PHE A 226 5.39 -2.34 3.68
N LYS A 227 4.45 -2.65 4.57
CA LYS A 227 4.63 -2.68 6.03
C LYS A 227 4.52 -4.12 6.51
N ILE A 228 5.67 -4.76 6.69
CA ILE A 228 5.75 -6.19 7.02
C ILE A 228 6.26 -6.36 8.45
N ALA A 229 5.55 -7.18 9.23
CA ALA A 229 5.89 -7.51 10.60
C ALA A 229 6.31 -8.98 10.73
N PHE A 230 7.55 -9.22 11.14
CA PHE A 230 8.14 -10.53 11.34
C PHE A 230 8.08 -10.89 12.83
N PRO A 231 7.50 -12.05 13.20
CA PRO A 231 7.41 -12.50 14.59
C PRO A 231 8.76 -13.06 15.07
N VAL A 232 9.77 -12.20 15.15
CA VAL A 232 11.09 -12.50 15.70
C VAL A 232 11.46 -11.43 16.72
N ASP A 233 11.91 -11.89 17.89
CA ASP A 233 12.32 -11.08 19.02
C ASP A 233 13.50 -11.75 19.75
N GLY A 234 13.98 -11.16 20.85
CA GLY A 234 15.08 -11.69 21.64
C GLY A 234 16.42 -11.58 20.92
N ASP A 235 17.14 -12.69 20.77
CA ASP A 235 18.39 -12.73 20.03
C ASP A 235 18.12 -12.79 18.52
N THR A 236 18.43 -11.70 17.84
CA THR A 236 18.27 -11.55 16.39
C THR A 236 19.60 -11.54 15.66
N SER A 237 20.70 -11.95 16.30
CA SER A 237 22.04 -11.97 15.71
C SER A 237 22.17 -12.87 14.48
N GLN A 238 21.32 -13.88 14.35
CA GLN A 238 21.26 -14.78 13.18
C GLN A 238 20.16 -14.41 12.18
N VAL A 239 19.46 -13.28 12.38
CA VAL A 239 18.44 -12.83 11.44
C VAL A 239 19.08 -12.44 10.12
N ARG A 240 18.50 -12.93 9.03
CA ARG A 240 18.89 -12.64 7.64
C ARG A 240 17.68 -12.69 6.72
N LEU A 241 17.79 -12.04 5.56
CA LEU A 241 16.93 -12.30 4.42
C LEU A 241 17.51 -13.45 3.60
N ALA A 242 16.68 -14.10 2.78
CA ALA A 242 17.13 -15.03 1.76
C ALA A 242 18.15 -14.37 0.79
N SER A 243 18.00 -13.07 0.56
CA SER A 243 18.90 -12.25 -0.25
C SER A 243 20.15 -11.74 0.49
N GLY A 244 20.26 -11.94 1.81
CA GLY A 244 21.41 -11.47 2.59
C GLY A 244 21.06 -10.72 3.87
N ARG A 245 21.71 -9.57 4.09
CA ARG A 245 21.57 -8.73 5.30
C ARG A 245 20.31 -7.85 5.22
N GLY A 246 20.01 -7.08 6.27
CA GLY A 246 18.80 -6.25 6.30
C GLY A 246 18.74 -5.21 5.17
N TYR A 247 19.90 -4.78 4.67
CA TYR A 247 19.99 -3.82 3.57
C TYR A 247 19.76 -4.45 2.18
N SER A 248 19.65 -5.78 2.04
CA SER A 248 19.25 -6.45 0.79
C SER A 248 17.73 -6.52 0.61
N TRP A 249 16.98 -5.77 1.42
CA TRP A 249 15.52 -5.68 1.33
C TRP A 249 15.10 -5.17 -0.04
N HIS A 250 14.10 -5.85 -0.58
CA HIS A 250 13.35 -5.46 -1.74
C HIS A 250 11.97 -6.10 -1.65
N TYR A 251 11.09 -5.64 -2.52
CA TYR A 251 9.87 -6.36 -2.80
C TYR A 251 9.48 -6.15 -4.25
N ASP A 252 8.56 -6.99 -4.67
CA ASP A 252 8.15 -7.12 -6.03
C ASP A 252 6.62 -7.08 -6.08
N PHE A 253 6.12 -6.52 -7.18
CA PHE A 253 4.71 -6.38 -7.41
C PHE A 253 4.38 -6.72 -8.85
N PHE A 254 3.31 -7.47 -9.06
CA PHE A 254 2.73 -7.73 -10.37
C PHE A 254 1.23 -7.47 -10.29
N ASN A 255 0.80 -6.34 -10.87
CA ASN A 255 -0.59 -5.90 -10.85
C ASN A 255 -1.50 -6.83 -11.65
N ALA A 256 -2.49 -7.41 -10.97
CA ALA A 256 -3.56 -8.16 -11.61
C ALA A 256 -4.93 -7.90 -10.93
N TRP A 257 -5.08 -6.74 -10.29
CA TRP A 257 -6.39 -6.28 -9.80
C TRP A 257 -7.47 -6.33 -10.88
N ASP A 258 -8.71 -6.62 -10.48
CA ASP A 258 -9.89 -6.22 -11.24
C ASP A 258 -9.88 -4.69 -11.44
N GLU A 259 -9.81 -4.25 -12.69
CA GLU A 259 -9.64 -2.84 -13.04
C GLU A 259 -10.74 -1.94 -12.46
N PRO A 260 -12.06 -2.28 -12.56
CA PRO A 260 -13.10 -1.47 -11.92
C PRO A 260 -12.94 -1.34 -10.41
N THR A 261 -12.52 -2.40 -9.72
CA THR A 261 -12.36 -2.40 -8.26
C THR A 261 -11.19 -1.52 -7.84
N LEU A 262 -10.03 -1.65 -8.49
CA LEU A 262 -8.88 -0.77 -8.22
C LEU A 262 -9.21 0.69 -8.54
N ALA A 263 -9.92 0.95 -9.64
CA ALA A 263 -10.36 2.30 -10.01
C ALA A 263 -11.27 2.93 -8.96
N ALA A 264 -12.21 2.16 -8.40
CA ALA A 264 -13.08 2.65 -7.33
C ALA A 264 -12.29 2.96 -6.05
N LEU A 265 -11.35 2.11 -5.65
CA LEU A 265 -10.50 2.35 -4.48
C LEU A 265 -9.61 3.59 -4.65
N VAL A 266 -8.95 3.75 -5.80
CA VAL A 266 -8.12 4.93 -6.09
C VAL A 266 -8.97 6.19 -6.11
N SER A 267 -10.10 6.18 -6.82
CA SER A 267 -10.99 7.34 -6.93
C SER A 267 -11.58 7.75 -5.59
N HIS A 268 -12.05 6.79 -4.80
CA HIS A 268 -12.69 7.06 -3.52
C HIS A 268 -11.69 7.45 -2.43
N CYS A 269 -10.60 6.69 -2.30
CA CYS A 269 -9.69 6.83 -1.17
C CYS A 269 -8.55 7.80 -1.44
N ILE A 270 -7.82 7.62 -2.55
CA ILE A 270 -6.69 8.48 -2.87
C ILE A 270 -7.21 9.82 -3.37
N ASN A 271 -7.95 9.85 -4.49
CA ASN A 271 -8.41 11.11 -5.07
C ASN A 271 -9.46 11.81 -4.19
N GLY A 272 -10.23 11.04 -3.41
CA GLY A 272 -11.22 11.56 -2.46
C GLY A 272 -10.65 12.08 -1.15
N GLY A 273 -9.33 11.96 -0.94
CA GLY A 273 -8.62 12.52 0.21
C GLY A 273 -8.92 11.80 1.54
N LEU A 274 -8.86 10.46 1.54
CA LEU A 274 -9.24 9.61 2.67
C LEU A 274 -8.11 8.69 3.14
N GLN A 275 -8.24 8.17 4.35
CA GLN A 275 -7.41 7.10 4.92
C GLN A 275 -8.24 5.84 5.07
N CYS A 276 -8.27 5.04 4.01
CA CYS A 276 -9.16 3.90 3.93
C CYS A 276 -8.56 2.61 4.50
N ASP A 277 -9.41 1.83 5.15
CA ASP A 277 -9.20 0.40 5.37
C ASP A 277 -9.30 -0.41 4.04
N PRO A 278 -9.13 -1.74 4.07
CA PRO A 278 -9.22 -2.57 2.85
C PRO A 278 -10.59 -2.62 2.18
N ARG A 279 -11.65 -2.12 2.82
CA ARG A 279 -12.98 -1.97 2.23
C ARG A 279 -13.13 -0.63 1.51
N GLY A 280 -12.14 0.25 1.59
CA GLY A 280 -12.26 1.62 1.14
C GLY A 280 -13.04 2.49 2.11
N TYR A 281 -13.08 2.16 3.40
CA TYR A 281 -13.80 2.91 4.44
C TYR A 281 -12.82 3.71 5.31
N ASP A 282 -13.11 4.99 5.50
CA ASP A 282 -12.34 5.86 6.40
C ASP A 282 -13.04 5.96 7.76
N GLN A 283 -12.39 5.44 8.81
CA GLN A 283 -12.94 5.45 10.17
C GLN A 283 -13.07 6.87 10.76
N TYR A 284 -12.30 7.82 10.25
CA TYR A 284 -12.33 9.22 10.68
C TYR A 284 -13.32 10.05 9.88
N LYS A 285 -13.76 9.56 8.70
CA LYS A 285 -14.76 10.20 7.84
C LYS A 285 -15.89 9.22 7.44
N PRO A 286 -16.65 8.71 8.43
CA PRO A 286 -17.66 7.66 8.21
C PRO A 286 -18.81 8.08 7.27
N ASP A 287 -19.10 9.38 7.20
CA ASP A 287 -20.12 9.98 6.34
C ASP A 287 -19.79 9.85 4.85
N ARG A 288 -18.51 9.63 4.51
CA ARG A 288 -18.05 9.43 3.13
C ARG A 288 -18.35 8.03 2.61
N GLY A 289 -18.77 7.09 3.48
CA GLY A 289 -19.08 5.72 3.09
C GLY A 289 -17.83 4.90 2.73
N ALA A 290 -18.03 3.80 2.00
CA ALA A 290 -16.96 2.89 1.60
C ALA A 290 -16.99 2.63 0.09
N ALA A 291 -15.81 2.46 -0.50
CA ALA A 291 -15.70 2.07 -1.92
C ALA A 291 -16.31 0.68 -2.19
N LEU A 292 -16.16 -0.25 -1.23
CA LEU A 292 -16.56 -1.65 -1.37
C LEU A 292 -17.67 -2.04 -0.38
N GLY A 293 -18.44 -3.06 -0.77
CA GLY A 293 -19.43 -3.72 0.07
C GLY A 293 -18.80 -4.47 1.25
N THR A 294 -19.64 -5.02 2.13
CA THR A 294 -19.18 -5.83 3.28
C THR A 294 -18.49 -7.14 2.87
N ASN A 295 -18.66 -7.57 1.63
CA ASN A 295 -17.93 -8.67 1.00
C ASN A 295 -16.59 -8.25 0.36
N TYR A 296 -16.15 -6.99 0.56
CA TYR A 296 -14.92 -6.43 -0.02
C TYR A 296 -14.91 -6.43 -1.56
N ARG A 297 -16.09 -6.35 -2.18
CA ARG A 297 -16.25 -6.23 -3.63
C ARG A 297 -16.99 -4.96 -3.99
N LEU A 298 -16.96 -4.57 -5.25
CA LEU A 298 -17.80 -3.48 -5.74
C LEU A 298 -19.28 -3.72 -5.39
N PRO A 299 -20.02 -2.66 -4.99
CA PRO A 299 -21.45 -2.78 -4.71
C PRO A 299 -22.22 -3.48 -5.84
N GLY A 300 -23.02 -4.49 -5.50
CA GLY A 300 -23.79 -5.29 -6.45
C GLY A 300 -23.07 -6.51 -7.01
N ARG A 301 -21.79 -6.72 -6.70
CA ARG A 301 -21.10 -8.00 -6.97
C ARG A 301 -21.34 -8.98 -5.81
N PRO A 302 -21.62 -10.27 -6.09
CA PRO A 302 -21.83 -11.28 -5.06
C PRO A 302 -20.55 -11.59 -4.29
#